data_AF-A0A5M6DG26-F1
#
_entry.id   AF-A0A5M6DG26-F1
#
_cell.length_a   1.000
_cell.length_b   1.000
_cell.length_c   1.000
_cell.angle_alpha   90.00
_cell.angle_beta   90.00
_cell.angle_gamma   90.00
#
_symmetry.space_group_name_H-M   'P 1'
#
loop_
_entity.id
_entity.type
_entity.pdbx_description
1 polymer ?
#
loop_
_entity_poly.entity_id
_entity_poly.type
_entity_poly.pdbx_seq_one_letter_code
_entity_poly.pdbx_strand_id
1 'polypeptide(L)'
;MKKYLPALLLLVVTACTNYNEEELYGKPAAPCQITTATYLTDVKPILQRNCYTCHASAIKEGGVILDSYEEVKHQAGHHLMAVINHEPGHPQMPKGGEKLPACDIAKIQKWVDAGMLNN
;
A
#
# COMPACT_ATOMS: atom_id res chain seq x y z
N MET A 1 -35.26 -50.26 -39.21
CA MET A 1 -35.23 -49.28 -38.09
C MET A 1 -33.89 -49.44 -37.38
N LYS A 2 -32.92 -48.57 -37.71
CA LYS A 2 -31.52 -48.66 -37.24
C LYS A 2 -31.41 -48.02 -35.85
N LYS A 3 -30.93 -48.78 -34.85
CA LYS A 3 -30.58 -48.26 -33.53
C LYS A 3 -29.07 -48.13 -33.45
N TYR A 4 -28.55 -46.91 -33.33
CA TYR A 4 -27.15 -46.62 -33.04
C TYR A 4 -27.07 -46.03 -31.63
N LEU A 5 -26.17 -46.58 -30.82
CA LEU A 5 -25.78 -46.14 -29.48
C LEU A 5 -24.34 -46.66 -29.26
N PRO A 6 -23.45 -46.01 -28.50
CA PRO A 6 -23.15 -44.58 -28.32
C PRO A 6 -21.62 -44.35 -28.51
N ALA A 7 -21.13 -43.10 -28.40
CA ALA A 7 -19.85 -42.76 -27.75
C ALA A 7 -19.53 -41.28 -28.04
N LEU A 8 -20.13 -40.37 -27.27
CA LEU A 8 -19.62 -39.00 -27.20
C LEU A 8 -18.67 -38.94 -26.01
N LEU A 9 -17.38 -38.97 -26.32
CA LEU A 9 -16.24 -38.83 -25.44
C LEU A 9 -16.33 -37.50 -24.69
N LEU A 10 -16.67 -37.54 -23.39
CA LEU A 10 -16.61 -36.37 -22.52
C LEU A 10 -15.14 -36.11 -22.17
N LEU A 11 -14.55 -35.10 -22.80
CA LEU A 11 -13.26 -34.55 -22.43
C LEU A 11 -13.41 -33.77 -21.12
N VAL A 12 -12.93 -34.37 -20.03
CA VAL A 12 -12.83 -33.70 -18.73
C VAL A 12 -11.58 -32.81 -18.76
N VAL A 13 -11.78 -31.51 -18.88
CA VAL A 13 -10.71 -30.52 -18.68
C VAL A 13 -10.51 -30.32 -17.19
N THR A 14 -9.47 -30.95 -16.63
CA THR A 14 -8.98 -30.66 -15.28
C THR A 14 -8.19 -29.35 -15.32
N ALA A 15 -8.85 -28.24 -14.96
CA ALA A 15 -8.17 -27.00 -14.64
C ALA A 15 -7.57 -27.12 -13.23
N CYS A 16 -6.29 -27.41 -13.14
CA CYS A 16 -5.55 -27.33 -11.87
C CYS A 16 -5.24 -25.86 -11.58
N THR A 17 -6.14 -25.18 -10.89
CA THR A 17 -5.77 -23.95 -10.19
C THR A 17 -4.98 -24.37 -8.94
N ASN A 18 -3.66 -24.24 -8.99
CA ASN A 18 -2.83 -24.36 -7.80
C ASN A 18 -3.06 -23.12 -6.92
N TYR A 19 -4.18 -23.07 -6.23
CA TYR A 19 -4.37 -22.15 -5.11
C TYR A 19 -3.55 -22.72 -3.96
N ASN A 20 -2.28 -22.31 -3.87
CA ASN A 20 -1.49 -22.62 -2.71
C ASN A 20 -2.07 -21.83 -1.53
N GLU A 21 -2.44 -22.53 -0.46
CA GLU A 21 -3.00 -21.94 0.77
C GLU A 21 -1.96 -21.12 1.55
N GLU A 22 -0.67 -21.29 1.25
CA GLU A 22 0.45 -20.53 1.82
C GLU A 22 0.49 -19.06 1.33
N GLU A 23 -0.02 -18.75 0.13
CA GLU A 23 -0.19 -17.36 -0.33
C GLU A 23 -1.37 -16.69 0.36
N LEU A 24 -2.40 -17.45 0.75
CA LEU A 24 -3.57 -16.96 1.48
C LEU A 24 -3.31 -16.80 2.97
N TYR A 25 -2.45 -17.66 3.55
CA TYR A 25 -2.11 -17.64 4.97
C TYR A 25 -0.61 -17.46 5.19
N GLY A 26 -0.18 -16.20 5.08
CA GLY A 26 0.80 -15.62 6.01
C GLY A 26 2.19 -16.23 5.97
N LYS A 27 2.88 -16.10 4.84
CA LYS A 27 4.34 -15.92 4.90
C LYS A 27 4.58 -14.72 5.85
N PRO A 28 5.34 -14.87 6.96
CA PRO A 28 5.74 -13.73 7.74
C PRO A 28 6.39 -12.75 6.79
N ALA A 29 5.83 -11.53 6.67
CA ALA A 29 6.43 -10.49 5.86
C ALA A 29 7.89 -10.41 6.30
N ALA A 30 8.82 -10.68 5.37
CA ALA A 30 10.24 -10.62 5.67
C ALA A 30 10.48 -9.29 6.40
N PRO A 31 11.22 -9.31 7.52
CA PRO A 31 11.32 -8.12 8.35
C PRO A 31 11.85 -6.99 7.47
N CYS A 32 11.14 -5.88 7.42
CA CYS A 32 11.48 -4.75 6.57
C CYS A 32 12.85 -4.18 6.98
N GLN A 33 13.92 -4.67 6.36
CA GLN A 33 15.30 -4.25 6.65
C GLN A 33 15.61 -3.02 5.81
N ILE A 34 15.36 -1.83 6.37
CA ILE A 34 15.68 -0.56 5.72
C ILE A 34 16.69 0.20 6.56
N THR A 35 17.90 0.36 6.01
CA THR A 35 18.97 1.13 6.64
C THR A 35 18.88 2.62 6.30
N THR A 36 18.29 2.95 5.15
CA THR A 36 18.14 4.30 4.61
C THR A 36 16.86 4.38 3.81
N ALA A 37 16.25 5.58 3.73
CA ALA A 37 15.13 5.87 2.85
C ALA A 37 15.30 7.28 2.29
N THR A 38 15.01 7.47 0.99
CA THR A 38 15.04 8.80 0.36
C THR A 38 13.64 9.26 -0.04
N TYR A 39 13.47 10.57 -0.20
CA TYR A 39 12.15 11.10 -0.55
C TYR A 39 11.70 10.59 -1.92
N LEU A 40 12.56 10.67 -2.93
CA LEU A 40 12.19 10.40 -4.32
C LEU A 40 11.94 8.92 -4.59
N THR A 41 12.74 8.02 -4.01
CA THR A 41 12.66 6.58 -4.31
C THR A 41 11.76 5.80 -3.37
N ASP A 42 11.63 6.24 -2.12
CA ASP A 42 10.90 5.48 -1.10
C ASP A 42 9.61 6.16 -0.68
N VAL A 43 9.65 7.45 -0.31
CA VAL A 43 8.49 8.13 0.28
C VAL A 43 7.47 8.55 -0.77
N LYS A 44 7.91 9.27 -1.81
CA LYS A 44 7.03 9.81 -2.87
C LYS A 44 6.18 8.73 -3.54
N PRO A 45 6.70 7.53 -3.90
CA PRO A 45 5.86 6.47 -4.46
C PRO A 45 4.78 5.96 -3.49
N ILE A 46 5.05 5.92 -2.19
CA ILE A 46 4.05 5.56 -1.17
C ILE A 46 2.95 6.62 -1.13
N LEU A 47 3.30 7.91 -1.13
CA LEU A 47 2.32 9.00 -1.12
C LEU A 47 1.48 9.02 -2.40
N GLN A 48 2.11 8.81 -3.56
CA GLN A 48 1.42 8.72 -4.85
C GLN A 48 0.36 7.62 -4.85
N ARG A 49 0.70 6.43 -4.33
CA ARG A 49 -0.19 5.28 -4.31
C ARG A 49 -1.33 5.41 -3.30
N ASN A 50 -1.06 5.96 -2.12
CA ASN A 50 -1.99 5.85 -0.98
C ASN A 50 -2.64 7.17 -0.56
N CYS A 51 -2.13 8.33 -1.01
CA CYS A 51 -2.53 9.63 -0.46
C CYS A 51 -3.09 10.58 -1.52
N TYR A 52 -2.59 10.54 -2.76
CA TYR A 52 -2.86 11.58 -3.75
C TYR A 52 -4.33 11.64 -4.19
N THR A 53 -5.07 10.54 -4.09
CA THR A 53 -6.50 10.48 -4.39
C THR A 53 -7.33 11.51 -3.62
N CYS A 54 -6.89 11.92 -2.42
CA CYS A 54 -7.57 12.94 -1.61
C CYS A 54 -6.66 14.15 -1.31
N HIS A 55 -5.35 13.94 -1.21
CA HIS A 55 -4.37 14.94 -0.77
C HIS A 55 -3.44 15.45 -1.88
N ALA A 56 -3.78 15.27 -3.16
CA ALA A 56 -3.11 16.01 -4.22
C ALA A 56 -3.51 17.50 -4.17
N SER A 57 -2.64 18.38 -4.66
CA SER A 57 -2.86 19.83 -4.77
C SER A 57 -4.18 20.20 -5.47
N ALA A 58 -4.61 19.38 -6.44
CA ALA A 58 -5.86 19.56 -7.18
C ALA A 58 -7.13 19.20 -6.37
N ILE A 59 -7.01 18.41 -5.30
CA ILE A 59 -8.15 17.86 -4.53
C ILE A 59 -8.18 18.45 -3.12
N LYS A 60 -7.04 18.46 -2.43
CA LYS A 60 -6.81 19.15 -1.16
C LYS A 60 -7.87 18.87 -0.10
N GLU A 61 -8.29 17.61 0.07
CA GLU A 61 -9.24 17.26 1.13
C GLU A 61 -8.66 17.57 2.51
N GLY A 62 -9.49 18.13 3.39
CA GLY A 62 -9.07 18.54 4.72
C GLY A 62 -8.00 19.65 4.73
N GLY A 63 -7.76 20.33 3.60
CA GLY A 63 -6.75 21.38 3.52
C GLY A 63 -5.30 20.87 3.38
N VAL A 64 -5.10 19.56 3.30
CA VAL A 64 -3.77 18.92 3.28
C VAL A 64 -3.35 18.61 1.84
N ILE A 65 -2.10 18.96 1.51
CA ILE A 65 -1.45 18.67 0.23
C ILE A 65 -0.24 17.77 0.51
N LEU A 66 -0.05 16.72 -0.30
CA LEU A 66 1.05 15.76 -0.16
C LEU A 66 1.77 15.48 -1.49
N ASP A 67 1.48 16.24 -2.55
CA ASP A 67 2.14 16.08 -3.86
C ASP A 67 3.25 17.08 -4.15
N SER A 68 3.59 17.94 -3.18
CA SER A 68 4.79 18.79 -3.18
C SER A 68 5.68 18.45 -1.98
N TYR A 69 6.99 18.48 -2.18
CA TYR A 69 7.95 18.11 -1.11
C TYR A 69 7.82 19.03 0.12
N GLU A 70 7.66 20.34 -0.06
CA GLU A 70 7.56 21.28 1.07
C GLU A 70 6.33 21.01 1.93
N GLU A 71 5.19 20.70 1.30
CA GLU A 71 3.97 20.35 2.02
C GLU A 71 4.10 18.99 2.72
N VAL A 72 4.71 18.00 2.05
CA VAL A 72 4.98 16.70 2.69
C VAL A 72 5.89 16.87 3.90
N LYS A 73 6.97 17.65 3.78
CA LYS A 73 7.91 17.93 4.87
C LYS A 73 7.20 18.65 6.02
N HIS A 74 6.35 19.62 5.74
CA HIS A 74 5.53 20.27 6.76
C HIS A 74 4.67 19.23 7.50
N GLN A 75 3.88 18.42 6.79
CA GLN A 75 3.04 17.41 7.43
C GLN A 75 3.84 16.35 8.19
N ALA A 76 4.99 15.95 7.66
CA ALA A 76 5.91 15.00 8.27
C ALA A 76 6.47 15.48 9.61
N GLY A 77 6.73 16.78 9.75
CA GLY A 77 7.11 17.40 11.02
C GLY A 77 5.96 17.59 12.02
N HIS A 78 4.72 17.32 11.62
CA HIS A 78 3.52 17.54 12.43
C HIS A 78 2.69 16.26 12.60
N HIS A 79 1.78 15.99 11.67
CA HIS A 79 0.71 15.01 11.86
C HIS A 79 0.89 13.73 11.04
N LEU A 80 1.74 13.71 10.01
CA LEU A 80 1.80 12.61 9.04
C LEU A 80 2.02 11.26 9.73
N MET A 81 3.01 11.17 10.63
CA MET A 81 3.30 9.90 11.31
C MET A 81 2.14 9.45 12.18
N ALA A 82 1.52 10.37 12.92
CA ALA A 82 0.40 10.06 13.80
C ALA A 82 -0.81 9.52 13.02
N VAL A 83 -1.15 10.16 11.90
CA VAL A 83 -2.33 9.76 11.09
C VAL A 83 -2.11 8.44 10.36
N ILE A 84 -0.90 8.15 9.85
CA ILE A 84 -0.61 6.86 9.18
C ILE A 84 -0.35 5.73 10.19
N ASN A 85 0.06 6.06 11.42
CA ASN A 85 0.16 5.10 12.52
C ASN A 85 -1.17 4.77 13.17
N HIS A 86 -2.25 5.49 12.83
CA HIS A 86 -3.55 5.39 13.47
C HIS A 86 -3.46 5.65 14.98
N GLU A 87 -2.65 6.64 15.36
CA GLU A 87 -2.47 7.01 16.76
C GLU A 87 -3.78 7.56 17.35
N PRO A 88 -4.11 7.24 18.63
CA PRO A 88 -5.28 7.78 19.29
C PRO A 88 -5.32 9.31 19.23
N GLY A 89 -6.51 9.88 19.04
CA GLY A 89 -6.71 11.33 18.96
C GLY A 89 -6.40 11.96 17.60
N HIS A 90 -5.99 11.17 16.60
CA HIS A 90 -5.73 11.63 15.24
C HIS A 90 -6.69 10.98 14.24
N PRO A 91 -7.05 11.66 13.14
CA PRO A 91 -7.79 11.02 12.07
C PRO A 91 -6.94 9.90 11.45
N GLN A 92 -7.52 8.71 11.34
CA GLN A 92 -6.83 7.55 10.76
C GLN A 92 -6.78 7.69 9.24
N MET A 93 -5.59 7.57 8.68
CA MET A 93 -5.36 7.60 7.23
C MET A 93 -4.73 6.30 6.72
N PRO A 94 -5.13 5.79 5.54
CA PRO A 94 -6.21 6.27 4.67
C PRO A 94 -7.60 6.22 5.32
N LYS A 95 -8.45 7.22 5.03
CA LYS A 95 -9.75 7.37 5.68
C LYS A 95 -10.68 6.19 5.36
N GLY A 96 -11.13 5.48 6.40
CA GLY A 96 -11.99 4.30 6.24
C GLY A 96 -11.31 3.11 5.55
N GLY A 97 -9.98 3.16 5.40
CA GLY A 97 -9.18 2.10 4.83
C GLY A 97 -8.27 1.44 5.86
N GLU A 98 -7.62 0.37 5.43
CA GLU A 98 -6.62 -0.32 6.23
C GLU A 98 -5.39 0.55 6.50
N LYS A 99 -4.74 0.32 7.64
CA LYS A 99 -3.45 0.94 7.96
C LYS A 99 -2.42 0.55 6.89
N LEU A 100 -1.52 1.48 6.56
CA LEU A 100 -0.45 1.21 5.61
C LEU A 100 0.39 0.00 6.05
N PRO A 101 0.92 -0.79 5.10
CA PRO A 101 1.86 -1.86 5.42
C PRO A 101 2.99 -1.36 6.31
N ALA A 102 3.39 -2.17 7.29
CA ALA A 102 4.41 -1.77 8.28
C ALA A 102 5.72 -1.32 7.62
N CYS A 103 6.09 -1.91 6.48
CA CYS A 103 7.29 -1.55 5.74
C CYS A 103 7.20 -0.16 5.10
N ASP A 104 6.03 0.23 4.58
CA ASP A 104 5.80 1.57 4.02
C ASP A 104 5.91 2.63 5.11
N ILE A 105 5.29 2.38 6.27
CA ILE A 105 5.40 3.27 7.44
C ILE A 105 6.86 3.39 7.89
N ALA A 106 7.58 2.27 7.95
CA ALA A 106 8.99 2.27 8.33
C ALA A 106 9.87 3.07 7.37
N LYS A 107 9.60 3.06 6.06
CA LYS A 107 10.30 3.91 5.08
C LYS A 107 10.07 5.40 5.35
N ILE A 108 8.81 5.78 5.57
CA ILE A 108 8.46 7.18 5.86
C ILE A 108 9.11 7.61 7.18
N GLN A 109 8.99 6.80 8.24
CA GLN A 109 9.65 7.09 9.53
C GLN A 109 11.16 7.22 9.35
N LYS A 110 11.81 6.32 8.60
CA LYS A 110 13.25 6.36 8.40
C LYS A 110 13.71 7.63 7.67
N TRP A 111 12.91 8.10 6.72
CA TRP A 111 13.15 9.37 6.03
C TRP A 111 12.91 10.58 6.96
N VAL A 112 11.89 10.53 7.82
CA VAL A 112 11.65 11.56 8.85
C VAL A 112 12.84 11.65 9.80
N ASP A 113 13.31 10.51 10.31
CA ASP A 113 14.47 10.41 11.21
C ASP A 113 15.76 10.90 10.55
N ALA A 114 15.87 10.77 9.23
CA ALA A 114 17.00 11.27 8.44
C ALA A 114 16.92 12.79 8.14
N GLY A 115 15.95 13.51 8.70
CA GLY A 115 15.81 14.96 8.56
C GLY A 115 14.95 15.39 7.37
N MET A 116 14.11 14.49 6.84
CA MET A 116 13.16 14.77 5.77
C MET A 116 13.81 15.39 4.53
N LEU A 117 14.95 14.85 4.07
CA LEU A 117 15.72 15.40 2.95
C LEU A 117 14.99 15.25 1.60
N ASN A 118 15.21 16.20 0.68
CA ASN A 118 14.73 16.11 -0.70
C ASN A 118 15.78 15.39 -1.56
N ASN A 119 15.82 14.07 -1.51
CA ASN A 119 16.86 13.23 -2.13
C ASN A 119 16.32 11.97 -2.79
#